data_AF-A9VCQ7-F1
#
_entry.id   AF-A9VCQ7-F1
#
_cell.length_a   1.000
_cell.length_b   1.000
_cell.length_c   1.000
_cell.angle_alpha   90.00
_cell.angle_beta   90.00
_cell.angle_gamma   90.00
#
_symmetry.space_group_name_H-M   'P 1'
#
loop_
_entity.id
_entity.type
_entity.pdbx_description
1 polymer ?
#
loop_
_entity_poly.entity_id
_entity_poly.type
_entity_poly.pdbx_seq_one_letter_code
_entity_poly.pdbx_strand_id
1 'polypeptide(L)'
;MAGAAASPARKRAKRGAASAVDALELTRQITDLVPAAYWSASKLPPLCMQHHLTALNVEQTAVQRSLDALKRKGDILMFHLGGPHSDVLVRTNDYLAHIELCTQRVRADDQRVFALFKTIAAQNALKRSITQVVLEGDYRLVEEEIQLLQRAGFLTLRDGDSYWFAVPSVGSYVADLAAGQRILLDRIKRKKFKECYATDLLAIKSRKIRLPLRLHLLDLIGAERVETFDTSSGRLLRLTRL
;
A
#
# COMPACT_ATOMS: atom_id res chain seq x y z
N MET A 1 60.91 8.76 28.01
CA MET A 1 60.62 8.12 26.70
C MET A 1 59.40 7.24 26.88
N ALA A 2 58.25 7.69 26.36
CA ALA A 2 56.96 7.03 26.51
C ALA A 2 56.70 6.09 25.33
N GLY A 3 56.48 4.81 25.59
CA GLY A 3 56.04 3.82 24.60
C GLY A 3 54.53 3.59 24.73
N ALA A 4 53.76 4.13 23.80
CA ALA A 4 52.31 3.96 23.71
C ALA A 4 51.96 2.61 23.06
N ALA A 5 51.18 1.78 23.77
CA ALA A 5 50.61 0.55 23.24
C ALA A 5 49.39 0.87 22.35
N ALA A 6 49.51 0.56 21.06
CA ALA A 6 48.45 0.74 20.07
C ALA A 6 47.38 -0.34 20.17
N SER A 7 46.12 0.11 20.22
CA SER A 7 44.88 -0.67 20.26
C SER A 7 44.62 -1.41 18.93
N PRO A 8 44.03 -2.64 18.93
CA PRO A 8 43.86 -3.38 17.69
C PRO A 8 42.65 -2.87 16.89
N ALA A 9 42.94 -2.55 15.62
CA ALA A 9 42.00 -2.11 14.61
C ALA A 9 40.80 -3.07 14.46
N ARG A 10 39.58 -2.52 14.66
CA ARG A 10 38.32 -3.14 14.23
C ARG A 10 38.39 -3.42 12.73
N LYS A 11 38.43 -4.71 12.36
CA LYS A 11 38.18 -5.21 11.01
C LYS A 11 36.85 -4.63 10.49
N ARG A 12 36.95 -3.68 9.56
CA ARG A 12 35.84 -3.28 8.68
C ARG A 12 35.40 -4.52 7.91
N ALA A 13 34.25 -5.07 8.29
CA ALA A 13 33.55 -6.07 7.50
C ALA A 13 33.25 -5.48 6.11
N LYS A 14 33.58 -6.25 5.08
CA LYS A 14 33.22 -6.04 3.68
C LYS A 14 31.76 -5.55 3.58
N ARG A 15 31.55 -4.30 3.12
CA ARG A 15 30.30 -3.87 2.48
C ARG A 15 30.13 -4.76 1.25
N GLY A 16 29.41 -5.87 1.41
CA GLY A 16 28.80 -6.58 0.30
C GLY A 16 27.86 -5.62 -0.43
N ALA A 17 27.77 -5.73 -1.75
CA ALA A 17 26.89 -4.95 -2.59
C ALA A 17 25.50 -4.84 -1.93
N ALA A 18 25.10 -3.63 -1.57
CA ALA A 18 23.74 -3.38 -1.10
C ALA A 18 22.81 -3.78 -2.25
N SER A 19 22.05 -4.88 -2.09
CA SER A 19 21.05 -5.25 -3.09
C SER A 19 20.14 -4.04 -3.29
N ALA A 20 20.03 -3.55 -4.52
CA ALA A 20 19.11 -2.48 -4.82
C ALA A 20 17.72 -2.89 -4.33
N VAL A 21 17.07 -2.02 -3.57
CA VAL A 21 15.72 -2.27 -3.05
C VAL A 21 14.78 -2.38 -4.24
N ASP A 22 14.17 -3.55 -4.41
CA ASP A 22 13.16 -3.80 -5.43
C ASP A 22 11.76 -3.62 -4.81
N ALA A 23 11.20 -2.42 -4.92
CA ALA A 23 9.88 -2.13 -4.37
C ALA A 23 8.77 -2.93 -5.06
N LEU A 24 8.96 -3.36 -6.31
CA LEU A 24 7.97 -4.17 -7.02
C LEU A 24 7.87 -5.57 -6.41
N GLU A 25 9.02 -6.18 -6.13
CA GLU A 25 9.09 -7.47 -5.45
C GLU A 25 8.58 -7.37 -4.01
N LEU A 26 8.89 -6.29 -3.28
CA LEU A 26 8.33 -6.06 -1.93
C LEU A 26 6.81 -5.92 -1.96
N THR A 27 6.25 -5.16 -2.91
CA THR A 27 4.81 -5.06 -3.11
C THR A 27 4.21 -6.44 -3.38
N ARG A 28 4.82 -7.25 -4.25
CA ARG A 28 4.36 -8.62 -4.54
C ARG A 28 4.35 -9.49 -3.28
N GLN A 29 5.44 -9.47 -2.51
CA GLN A 29 5.55 -10.23 -1.26
C GLN A 29 4.46 -9.86 -0.26
N ILE A 30 4.12 -8.58 -0.14
CA ILE A 30 3.05 -8.11 0.75
C ILE A 30 1.69 -8.54 0.23
N THR A 31 1.41 -8.38 -1.07
CA THR A 31 0.12 -8.78 -1.64
C THR A 31 -0.11 -10.29 -1.62
N ASP A 32 0.96 -11.08 -1.74
CA ASP A 32 0.93 -12.55 -1.65
C ASP A 32 0.62 -13.06 -0.23
N LEU A 33 0.74 -12.21 0.81
CA LEU A 33 0.27 -12.57 2.15
C LEU A 33 -1.26 -12.75 2.17
N VAL A 34 -1.98 -12.00 1.33
CA VAL A 34 -3.44 -11.98 1.30
C VAL A 34 -3.94 -13.08 0.35
N PRO A 35 -4.86 -13.97 0.80
CA PRO A 35 -5.39 -15.03 -0.04
C PRO A 35 -6.05 -14.49 -1.31
N ALA A 36 -5.80 -15.13 -2.46
CA ALA A 36 -6.41 -14.76 -3.75
C ALA A 36 -7.95 -14.65 -3.67
N ALA A 37 -8.59 -15.53 -2.89
CA ALA A 37 -10.03 -15.52 -2.67
C ALA A 37 -10.55 -14.21 -2.05
N TYR A 38 -9.74 -13.52 -1.23
CA TYR A 38 -10.10 -12.23 -0.66
C TYR A 38 -10.22 -11.17 -1.75
N TRP A 39 -9.22 -11.09 -2.64
CA TRP A 39 -9.20 -10.13 -3.75
C TRP A 39 -10.41 -10.29 -4.66
N SER A 40 -10.73 -11.53 -5.05
CA SER A 40 -11.92 -11.82 -5.88
C SER A 40 -13.23 -11.52 -5.16
N ALA A 41 -13.36 -11.90 -3.89
CA ALA A 41 -14.61 -11.72 -3.14
C ALA A 41 -14.89 -10.24 -2.84
N SER A 42 -13.85 -9.46 -2.54
CA SER A 42 -13.93 -8.03 -2.29
C SER A 42 -13.95 -7.18 -3.56
N LYS A 43 -13.81 -7.81 -4.74
CA LYS A 43 -13.68 -7.13 -6.04
C LYS A 43 -12.57 -6.08 -6.00
N LEU A 44 -11.36 -6.52 -5.68
CA LEU A 44 -10.19 -5.66 -5.58
C LEU A 44 -9.02 -6.27 -6.37
N PRO A 45 -8.14 -5.44 -6.96
CA PRO A 45 -6.83 -5.91 -7.37
C PRO A 45 -5.97 -6.19 -6.13
N PRO A 46 -4.95 -7.05 -6.24
CA PRO A 46 -3.90 -7.13 -5.23
C PRO A 46 -3.28 -5.75 -4.98
N LEU A 47 -3.38 -5.27 -3.74
CA LEU A 47 -2.92 -3.94 -3.35
C LEU A 47 -2.32 -3.95 -1.94
N CYS A 48 -1.45 -2.99 -1.64
CA CYS A 48 -0.92 -2.78 -0.31
C CYS A 48 -0.77 -1.29 0.00
N MET A 49 -0.62 -0.93 1.28
CA MET A 49 -0.32 0.45 1.65
C MET A 49 1.17 0.74 1.43
N GLN A 50 1.52 1.96 1.07
CA GLN A 50 2.94 2.34 0.89
C GLN A 50 3.75 2.12 2.17
N HIS A 51 3.18 2.42 3.35
CA HIS A 51 3.87 2.22 4.62
C HIS A 51 4.07 0.74 4.98
N HIS A 52 3.42 -0.21 4.31
CA HIS A 52 3.74 -1.63 4.49
C HIS A 52 5.17 -1.95 4.05
N LEU A 53 5.69 -1.24 3.04
CA LEU A 53 7.06 -1.43 2.56
C LEU A 53 8.08 -0.89 3.56
N THR A 54 7.79 0.25 4.20
CA THR A 54 8.69 0.85 5.21
C THR A 54 8.78 0.01 6.48
N ALA A 55 7.76 -0.82 6.75
CA ALA A 55 7.76 -1.77 7.87
C ALA A 55 8.74 -2.96 7.71
N LEU A 56 9.30 -3.19 6.53
CA LEU A 56 10.17 -4.35 6.25
C LEU A 56 11.64 -4.14 6.67
N ASN A 57 11.93 -3.19 7.58
CA ASN A 57 13.29 -2.78 7.97
C ASN A 57 14.18 -2.41 6.77
N VAL A 58 13.58 -1.88 5.71
CA VAL A 58 14.28 -1.41 4.52
C VAL A 58 14.54 0.09 4.66
N GLU A 59 15.66 0.55 4.11
CA GLU A 59 16.03 1.97 4.11
C GLU A 59 14.98 2.79 3.33
N GLN A 60 14.37 3.77 4.02
CA GLN A 60 13.20 4.50 3.51
C GLN A 60 13.51 5.27 2.21
N THR A 61 14.71 5.87 2.09
CA THR A 61 15.05 6.63 0.88
C THR A 61 15.26 5.71 -0.32
N ALA A 62 15.79 4.50 -0.13
CA ALA A 62 15.89 3.49 -1.18
C ALA A 62 14.53 2.97 -1.63
N VAL A 63 13.58 2.73 -0.71
CA VAL A 63 12.18 2.38 -1.06
C VAL A 63 11.56 3.49 -1.90
N GLN A 64 11.69 4.75 -1.47
CA GLN A 64 11.10 5.88 -2.19
C GLN A 64 11.71 6.04 -3.59
N ARG A 65 13.05 5.96 -3.72
CA ARG A 65 13.72 6.01 -5.02
C ARG A 65 13.27 4.88 -5.95
N SER A 66 13.09 3.67 -5.42
CA SER A 66 12.62 2.52 -6.17
C SER A 66 11.18 2.73 -6.64
N LEU A 67 10.28 3.19 -5.77
CA LEU A 67 8.90 3.54 -6.12
C LEU A 67 8.84 4.64 -7.20
N ASP A 68 9.66 5.68 -7.10
CA ASP A 68 9.67 6.76 -8.09
C ASP A 68 10.21 6.32 -9.45
N ALA A 69 11.13 5.34 -9.48
CA ALA A 69 11.59 4.71 -10.71
C ALA A 69 10.49 3.84 -11.34
N LEU A 70 9.77 3.04 -10.53
CA LEU A 70 8.66 2.19 -11.00
C LEU A 70 7.48 3.01 -11.52
N LYS A 71 7.13 4.12 -10.86
CA LYS A 71 6.10 5.05 -11.34
C LYS A 71 6.49 5.67 -12.69
N ARG A 72 7.77 6.02 -12.87
CA ARG A 72 8.29 6.53 -14.16
C ARG A 72 8.26 5.50 -15.27
N LYS A 73 8.49 4.22 -14.95
CA LYS A 73 8.33 3.11 -15.89
C LYS A 73 6.87 2.76 -16.17
N GLY A 74 5.96 3.12 -15.28
CA GLY A 74 4.55 2.74 -15.35
C GLY A 74 4.27 1.34 -14.82
N ASP A 75 5.15 0.76 -14.00
CA ASP A 75 4.98 -0.60 -13.45
C ASP A 75 4.08 -0.62 -12.21
N ILE A 76 3.98 0.51 -11.50
CA ILE A 76 3.18 0.67 -10.29
C ILE A 76 2.34 1.94 -10.36
N LEU A 77 1.09 1.81 -9.94
CA LEU A 77 0.14 2.90 -9.74
C LEU A 77 0.01 3.19 -8.25
N MET A 78 -0.22 4.45 -7.94
CA MET A 78 -0.35 4.90 -6.56
C MET A 78 -1.58 5.80 -6.41
N PHE A 79 -2.43 5.43 -5.46
CA PHE A 79 -3.73 6.05 -5.22
C PHE A 79 -3.75 6.68 -3.84
N HIS A 80 -4.34 7.86 -3.72
CA HIS A 80 -4.46 8.58 -2.45
C HIS A 80 -5.85 8.35 -1.84
N LEU A 81 -5.92 7.77 -0.64
CA LEU A 81 -7.18 7.49 0.03
C LEU A 81 -7.66 8.60 0.99
N GLY A 82 -6.90 9.69 1.12
CA GLY A 82 -7.20 10.77 2.06
C GLY A 82 -6.64 10.53 3.46
N GLY A 83 -5.99 11.54 4.04
CA GLY A 83 -5.39 11.48 5.38
C GLY A 83 -3.93 11.02 5.42
N PRO A 84 -3.31 10.87 6.61
CA PRO A 84 -1.94 10.40 6.76
C PRO A 84 -1.82 8.90 6.50
N HIS A 85 -0.71 8.44 5.90
CA HIS A 85 -0.46 7.04 5.53
C HIS A 85 -1.56 6.42 4.66
N SER A 86 -2.11 7.22 3.74
CA SER A 86 -3.28 6.87 2.91
C SER A 86 -2.92 6.48 1.48
N ASP A 87 -1.63 6.36 1.17
CA ASP A 87 -1.16 6.00 -0.17
C ASP A 87 -1.21 4.49 -0.35
N VAL A 88 -1.95 4.05 -1.36
CA VAL A 88 -2.08 2.64 -1.79
C VAL A 88 -1.26 2.41 -3.04
N LEU A 89 -0.61 1.26 -3.10
CA LEU A 89 0.17 0.80 -4.24
C LEU A 89 -0.54 -0.39 -4.90
N VAL A 90 -0.61 -0.36 -6.23
CA VAL A 90 -1.15 -1.44 -7.07
C VAL A 90 -0.23 -1.62 -8.25
N ARG A 91 0.09 -2.85 -8.65
CA ARG A 91 0.83 -3.09 -9.89
C ARG A 91 -0.06 -2.68 -11.07
N THR A 92 0.52 -2.02 -12.07
CA THR A 92 -0.26 -1.50 -13.21
C THR A 92 -1.01 -2.63 -13.92
N ASN A 93 -0.35 -3.75 -14.18
CA ASN A 93 -1.00 -4.90 -14.84
C ASN A 93 -2.19 -5.45 -14.05
N ASP A 94 -2.09 -5.52 -12.72
CA ASP A 94 -3.19 -5.99 -11.87
C ASP A 94 -4.36 -5.00 -11.90
N TYR A 95 -4.07 -3.70 -11.87
CA TYR A 95 -5.10 -2.67 -11.95
C TYR A 95 -5.81 -2.68 -13.31
N LEU A 96 -5.06 -2.80 -14.41
CA LEU A 96 -5.64 -2.87 -15.75
C LEU A 96 -6.50 -4.13 -15.94
N ALA A 97 -6.06 -5.28 -15.43
CA ALA A 97 -6.88 -6.51 -15.42
C ALA A 97 -8.12 -6.36 -14.53
N HIS A 98 -8.00 -5.63 -13.42
CA HIS A 98 -9.13 -5.35 -12.53
C HIS A 98 -10.18 -4.44 -13.19
N ILE A 99 -9.77 -3.41 -13.95
CA ILE A 99 -10.70 -2.59 -14.74
C ILE A 99 -11.51 -3.48 -15.69
N GLU A 100 -10.84 -4.41 -16.40
CA GLU A 100 -11.54 -5.35 -17.30
C GLU A 100 -12.56 -6.20 -16.55
N LEU A 101 -12.15 -6.83 -15.44
CA LEU A 101 -13.04 -7.68 -14.63
C LEU A 101 -14.28 -6.91 -14.13
N CYS A 102 -14.10 -5.67 -13.68
CA CYS A 102 -15.20 -4.83 -13.21
C CYS A 102 -16.15 -4.39 -14.33
N THR A 103 -15.68 -4.40 -15.59
CA THR A 103 -16.39 -3.79 -16.73
C THR A 103 -16.93 -4.82 -17.73
N GLN A 104 -16.62 -6.11 -17.55
CA GLN A 104 -17.09 -7.23 -18.38
C GLN A 104 -18.61 -7.35 -18.54
N ARG A 105 -19.40 -6.83 -17.59
CA ARG A 105 -20.88 -6.97 -17.58
C ARG A 105 -21.61 -5.65 -17.82
N VAL A 106 -20.92 -4.61 -18.28
CA VAL A 106 -21.53 -3.31 -18.53
C VAL A 106 -22.10 -3.26 -19.95
N ARG A 107 -23.10 -2.41 -20.16
CA ARG A 107 -23.73 -2.12 -21.46
C ARG A 107 -22.67 -1.77 -22.50
N ALA A 108 -22.94 -2.10 -23.76
CA ALA A 108 -22.00 -1.86 -24.87
C ALA A 108 -21.56 -0.39 -24.98
N ASP A 109 -22.50 0.54 -24.76
CA ASP A 109 -22.22 1.98 -24.84
C ASP A 109 -21.20 2.43 -23.77
N ASP A 110 -21.30 1.88 -22.56
CA ASP A 110 -20.42 2.20 -21.44
C ASP A 110 -19.03 1.52 -21.57
N GLN A 111 -18.93 0.40 -22.31
CA GLN A 111 -17.65 -0.32 -22.50
C GLN A 111 -16.59 0.57 -23.16
N ARG A 112 -17.00 1.47 -24.07
CA ARG A 112 -16.11 2.45 -24.70
C ARG A 112 -15.44 3.34 -23.66
N VAL A 113 -16.21 3.82 -22.68
CA VAL A 113 -15.72 4.71 -21.60
C VAL A 113 -14.67 4.00 -20.75
N PHE A 114 -14.91 2.74 -20.39
CA PHE A 114 -13.95 1.97 -19.60
C PHE A 114 -12.69 1.58 -20.37
N ALA A 115 -12.80 1.26 -21.66
CA ALA A 115 -11.65 1.01 -22.51
C ALA A 115 -10.77 2.26 -22.67
N LEU A 116 -11.40 3.44 -22.81
CA LEU A 116 -10.71 4.71 -22.81
C LEU A 116 -10.07 4.99 -21.45
N PHE A 117 -10.78 4.78 -20.34
CA PHE A 117 -10.24 4.97 -19.00
C PHE A 117 -9.04 4.06 -18.70
N LYS A 118 -9.06 2.82 -19.20
CA LYS A 118 -7.89 1.92 -19.13
C LYS A 118 -6.65 2.55 -19.78
N THR A 119 -6.84 3.22 -20.91
CA THR A 119 -5.78 3.95 -21.62
C THR A 119 -5.32 5.18 -20.83
N ILE A 120 -6.26 5.95 -20.27
CA ILE A 120 -5.98 7.09 -19.40
C ILE A 120 -5.14 6.65 -18.20
N ALA A 121 -5.54 5.57 -17.51
CA ALA A 121 -4.84 5.05 -16.34
C ALA A 121 -3.41 4.60 -16.66
N ALA A 122 -3.20 3.93 -17.81
CA ALA A 122 -1.88 3.52 -18.26
C ALA A 122 -0.98 4.72 -18.60
N GLN A 123 -1.52 5.73 -19.29
CA GLN A 123 -0.78 6.94 -19.68
C GLN A 123 -0.47 7.87 -18.52
N ASN A 124 -1.32 7.88 -17.49
CA ASN A 124 -1.20 8.76 -16.33
C ASN A 124 -0.63 8.05 -15.11
N ALA A 125 0.16 6.99 -15.27
CA ALA A 125 0.76 6.24 -14.16
C ALA A 125 1.58 7.12 -13.17
N LEU A 126 2.11 8.25 -13.65
CA LEU A 126 2.82 9.24 -12.86
C LEU A 126 1.91 10.22 -12.09
N LYS A 127 0.67 10.41 -12.52
CA LYS A 127 -0.26 11.38 -11.96
C LYS A 127 -1.25 10.68 -11.04
N ARG A 128 -1.54 11.30 -9.90
CA ARG A 128 -2.55 10.80 -8.96
C ARG A 128 -3.95 11.33 -9.29
N SER A 129 -4.03 12.49 -9.96
CA SER A 129 -5.27 13.17 -10.33
C SER A 129 -5.30 13.57 -11.79
N ILE A 130 -6.50 13.85 -12.27
CA ILE A 130 -6.80 14.38 -13.59
C ILE A 130 -7.89 15.46 -13.46
N THR A 131 -7.79 16.53 -14.26
CA THR A 131 -8.78 17.62 -14.25
C THR A 131 -9.89 17.32 -15.25
N GLN A 132 -11.06 17.90 -15.01
CA GLN A 132 -12.22 17.84 -15.92
C GLN A 132 -11.86 18.33 -17.32
N VAL A 133 -11.14 19.46 -17.42
CA VAL A 133 -10.67 20.03 -18.69
C VAL A 133 -9.86 19.03 -19.52
N VAL A 134 -9.03 18.20 -18.87
CA VAL A 134 -8.23 17.18 -19.58
C VAL A 134 -9.10 15.99 -20.00
N LEU A 135 -10.06 15.57 -19.16
CA LEU A 135 -11.01 14.50 -19.49
C LEU A 135 -11.89 14.89 -20.70
N GLU A 136 -12.39 16.13 -20.72
CA GLU A 136 -13.25 16.64 -21.80
C GLU A 136 -12.45 17.03 -23.04
N GLY A 137 -11.28 17.63 -22.89
CA GLY A 137 -10.45 18.09 -24.00
C GLY A 137 -9.68 16.97 -24.68
N ASP A 138 -8.71 16.39 -23.95
CA ASP A 138 -7.76 15.42 -24.52
C ASP A 138 -8.44 14.06 -24.77
N TYR A 139 -9.33 13.66 -23.86
CA TYR A 139 -9.99 12.36 -23.90
C TYR A 139 -11.43 12.40 -24.43
N ARG A 140 -12.01 13.58 -24.65
CA ARG A 140 -13.36 13.78 -25.21
C ARG A 140 -14.45 13.00 -24.46
N LEU A 141 -14.31 12.89 -23.14
CA LEU A 141 -15.36 12.37 -22.28
C LEU A 141 -16.40 13.45 -22.04
N VAL A 142 -17.68 13.08 -22.14
CA VAL A 142 -18.78 13.96 -21.71
C VAL A 142 -19.05 13.82 -20.21
N GLU A 143 -19.72 14.79 -19.62
CA GLU A 143 -20.02 14.84 -18.18
C GLU A 143 -20.68 13.55 -17.67
N GLU A 144 -21.63 12.97 -18.41
CA GLU A 144 -22.29 11.72 -18.02
C GLU A 144 -21.33 10.53 -17.94
N GLU A 145 -20.30 10.51 -18.79
CA GLU A 145 -19.27 9.46 -18.82
C GLU A 145 -18.26 9.65 -17.67
N ILE A 146 -17.95 10.90 -17.31
CA ILE A 146 -17.15 11.20 -16.11
C ILE A 146 -17.92 10.78 -14.86
N GLN A 147 -19.22 11.07 -14.78
CA GLN A 147 -20.10 10.61 -13.69
C GLN A 147 -20.25 9.09 -13.66
N LEU A 148 -20.23 8.40 -14.80
CA LEU A 148 -20.17 6.95 -14.86
C LEU A 148 -18.89 6.41 -14.20
N LEU A 149 -17.73 6.97 -14.52
CA LEU A 149 -16.45 6.58 -13.91
C LEU A 149 -16.42 6.84 -12.39
N GLN A 150 -17.03 7.94 -11.94
CA GLN A 150 -17.17 8.24 -10.51
C GLN A 150 -18.07 7.22 -9.81
N ARG A 151 -19.26 6.93 -10.36
CA ARG A 151 -20.20 5.93 -9.79
C ARG A 151 -19.61 4.52 -9.79
N ALA A 152 -18.79 4.20 -10.79
CA ALA A 152 -18.06 2.93 -10.85
C ALA A 152 -16.86 2.87 -9.88
N GLY A 153 -16.50 3.99 -9.22
CA GLY A 153 -15.45 4.06 -8.22
C GLY A 153 -14.03 4.16 -8.78
N PHE A 154 -13.88 4.53 -10.06
CA PHE A 154 -12.59 4.72 -10.72
C PHE A 154 -12.05 6.15 -10.60
N LEU A 155 -12.95 7.12 -10.35
CA LEU A 155 -12.64 8.51 -10.07
C LEU A 155 -13.31 8.92 -8.75
N THR A 156 -12.63 9.76 -7.97
CA THR A 156 -13.21 10.43 -6.80
C THR A 156 -12.94 11.92 -6.86
N LEU A 157 -13.92 12.74 -6.50
CA LEU A 157 -13.76 14.20 -6.50
C LEU A 157 -12.65 14.60 -5.53
N ARG A 158 -11.70 15.40 -6.01
CA ARG A 158 -10.61 15.98 -5.22
C ARG A 158 -10.98 17.40 -4.77
N ASP A 159 -11.28 18.27 -5.73
CA ASP A 159 -11.58 19.69 -5.57
C ASP A 159 -12.25 20.19 -6.85
N GLY A 160 -13.21 21.13 -6.74
CA GLY A 160 -13.88 21.81 -7.86
C GLY A 160 -14.09 20.93 -9.10
N ASP A 161 -13.15 21.03 -10.04
CA ASP A 161 -13.16 20.38 -11.35
C ASP A 161 -12.01 19.36 -11.52
N SER A 162 -11.64 18.66 -10.46
CA SER A 162 -10.51 17.73 -10.46
C SER A 162 -10.79 16.45 -9.67
N TYR A 163 -10.24 15.35 -10.18
CA TYR A 163 -10.55 14.00 -9.73
C TYR A 163 -9.28 13.24 -9.38
N TRP A 164 -9.26 12.54 -8.25
CA TRP A 164 -8.29 11.48 -7.99
C TRP A 164 -8.65 10.25 -8.81
N PHE A 165 -7.63 9.57 -9.32
CA PHE A 165 -7.80 8.16 -9.67
C PHE A 165 -8.10 7.36 -8.40
N ALA A 166 -8.98 6.38 -8.50
CA ALA A 166 -9.40 5.55 -7.37
C ALA A 166 -9.46 4.08 -7.76
N VAL A 167 -9.28 3.22 -6.76
CA VAL A 167 -9.51 1.77 -6.88
C VAL A 167 -10.95 1.49 -6.44
N PRO A 168 -11.81 0.93 -7.31
CA PRO A 168 -13.17 0.58 -6.93
C PRO A 168 -13.21 -0.31 -5.69
N SER A 169 -14.18 -0.09 -4.80
CA SER A 169 -14.38 -0.90 -3.59
C SER A 169 -13.24 -0.87 -2.55
N VAL A 170 -12.20 -0.05 -2.72
CA VAL A 170 -11.02 0.00 -1.82
C VAL A 170 -11.36 0.30 -0.36
N GLY A 171 -12.48 1.00 -0.12
CA GLY A 171 -12.99 1.26 1.22
C GLY A 171 -13.24 -0.02 2.05
N SER A 172 -13.57 -1.14 1.40
CA SER A 172 -13.75 -2.43 2.09
C SER A 172 -12.44 -2.97 2.68
N TYR A 173 -11.33 -2.85 1.93
CA TYR A 173 -10.00 -3.20 2.38
C TYR A 173 -9.52 -2.30 3.52
N VAL A 174 -9.74 -0.99 3.40
CA VAL A 174 -9.39 -0.02 4.45
C VAL A 174 -10.16 -0.31 5.74
N ALA A 175 -11.45 -0.61 5.64
CA ALA A 175 -12.28 -0.98 6.79
C ALA A 175 -11.78 -2.27 7.47
N ASP A 176 -11.37 -3.27 6.69
CA ASP A 176 -10.79 -4.52 7.21
C ASP A 176 -9.46 -4.30 7.91
N LEU A 177 -8.61 -3.46 7.31
CA LEU A 177 -7.32 -3.09 7.87
C LEU A 177 -7.52 -2.40 9.23
N ALA A 178 -8.40 -1.40 9.29
CA ALA A 178 -8.75 -0.68 10.51
C ALA A 178 -9.39 -1.58 11.59
N ALA A 179 -10.27 -2.51 11.20
CA ALA A 179 -10.88 -3.46 12.12
C ALA A 179 -9.82 -4.35 12.79
N GLY A 180 -8.85 -4.87 12.02
CA GLY A 180 -7.74 -5.64 12.55
C GLY A 180 -6.81 -4.80 13.42
N GLN A 181 -6.38 -3.62 12.96
CA GLN A 181 -5.57 -2.68 13.74
C GLN A 181 -6.16 -2.46 15.13
N ARG A 182 -7.46 -2.16 15.22
CA ARG A 182 -8.15 -1.94 16.50
C ARG A 182 -8.04 -3.14 17.42
N ILE A 183 -8.27 -4.35 16.92
CA ILE A 183 -8.18 -5.59 17.71
C ILE A 183 -6.74 -5.81 18.23
N LEU A 184 -5.74 -5.63 17.38
CA LEU A 184 -4.34 -5.79 17.77
C LEU A 184 -3.96 -4.72 18.81
N LEU A 185 -4.23 -3.44 18.54
CA LEU A 185 -3.93 -2.33 19.46
C LEU A 185 -4.62 -2.51 20.81
N ASP A 186 -5.90 -2.91 20.84
CA ASP A 186 -6.62 -3.17 22.10
C ASP A 186 -6.01 -4.33 22.89
N ARG A 187 -5.35 -5.28 22.22
CA ARG A 187 -4.60 -6.35 22.90
C ARG A 187 -3.31 -5.82 23.53
N ILE A 188 -2.56 -4.99 22.81
CA ILE A 188 -1.35 -4.34 23.34
C ILE A 188 -1.73 -3.41 24.51
N LYS A 189 -2.79 -2.61 24.36
CA LYS A 189 -3.30 -1.67 25.38
C LYS A 189 -3.65 -2.34 26.70
N ARG A 190 -4.05 -3.61 26.70
CA ARG A 190 -4.39 -4.35 27.93
C ARG A 190 -3.19 -4.89 28.69
N LYS A 191 -1.99 -4.90 28.11
CA LYS A 191 -0.76 -5.36 28.77
C LYS A 191 -0.26 -4.31 29.76
N LYS A 192 0.37 -4.74 30.86
CA LYS A 192 0.90 -3.87 31.93
C LYS A 192 1.82 -2.78 31.37
N PHE A 193 2.72 -3.16 30.46
CA PHE A 193 3.71 -2.26 29.86
C PHE A 193 3.31 -1.73 28.48
N LYS A 194 2.08 -2.02 28.01
CA LYS A 194 1.65 -1.71 26.63
C LYS A 194 2.60 -2.29 25.58
N GLU A 195 3.08 -3.51 25.87
CA GLU A 195 4.05 -4.25 25.06
C GLU A 195 3.60 -5.70 24.88
N CYS A 196 3.95 -6.29 23.74
CA CYS A 196 3.79 -7.72 23.47
C CYS A 196 4.74 -8.22 22.40
N TYR A 197 5.01 -9.53 22.36
CA TYR A 197 5.78 -10.11 21.26
C TYR A 197 4.96 -10.16 19.97
N ALA A 198 5.61 -9.97 18.83
CA ALA A 198 4.98 -10.11 17.53
C ALA A 198 4.34 -11.50 17.34
N THR A 199 4.98 -12.54 17.86
CA THR A 199 4.46 -13.92 17.86
C THR A 199 3.13 -14.05 18.59
N ASP A 200 2.94 -13.32 19.71
CA ASP A 200 1.67 -13.31 20.46
C ASP A 200 0.53 -12.69 19.64
N LEU A 201 0.82 -11.65 18.86
CA LEU A 201 -0.16 -11.02 17.98
C LEU A 201 -0.47 -11.90 16.77
N LEU A 202 0.53 -12.59 16.22
CA LEU A 202 0.34 -13.52 15.10
C LEU A 202 -0.42 -14.78 15.49
N ALA A 203 -0.50 -15.11 16.78
CA ALA A 203 -1.26 -16.24 17.32
C ALA A 203 -2.75 -15.92 17.59
N ILE A 204 -3.19 -14.68 17.37
CA ILE A 204 -4.59 -14.27 17.61
C ILE A 204 -5.53 -15.08 16.72
N LYS A 205 -6.64 -15.55 17.28
CA LYS A 205 -7.76 -16.10 16.50
C LYS A 205 -8.95 -15.15 16.65
N SER A 206 -9.38 -14.55 15.53
CA SER A 206 -10.54 -13.66 15.51
C SER A 206 -11.24 -13.74 14.16
N ARG A 207 -12.54 -14.08 14.17
CA ARG A 207 -13.37 -14.07 12.95
C ARG A 207 -13.60 -12.66 12.41
N LYS A 208 -13.35 -11.63 13.22
CA LYS A 208 -13.46 -10.21 12.81
C LYS A 208 -12.27 -9.73 11.99
N ILE A 209 -11.18 -10.50 11.96
CA ILE A 209 -9.97 -10.21 11.20
C ILE A 209 -10.09 -10.94 9.86
N ARG A 210 -10.36 -10.20 8.78
CA ARG A 210 -10.51 -10.74 7.42
C ARG A 210 -9.20 -10.80 6.64
N LEU A 211 -8.21 -9.99 7.03
CA LEU A 211 -6.88 -9.94 6.43
C LEU A 211 -5.86 -10.70 7.30
N PRO A 212 -4.75 -11.19 6.73
CA PRO A 212 -3.72 -11.89 7.48
C PRO A 212 -3.12 -11.03 8.61
N LEU A 213 -2.87 -11.64 9.78
CA LEU A 213 -2.26 -10.94 10.92
C LEU A 213 -0.87 -10.35 10.61
N ARG A 214 -0.12 -10.99 9.70
CA ARG A 214 1.17 -10.45 9.23
C ARG A 214 0.98 -9.10 8.53
N LEU A 215 -0.06 -8.94 7.74
CA LEU A 215 -0.36 -7.68 7.07
C LEU A 215 -0.73 -6.59 8.09
N HIS A 216 -1.57 -6.92 9.08
CA HIS A 216 -1.87 -5.98 10.17
C HIS A 216 -0.64 -5.60 10.99
N LEU A 217 0.32 -6.52 11.17
CA LEU A 217 1.57 -6.21 11.86
C LEU A 217 2.43 -5.23 11.05
N LEU A 218 2.61 -5.47 9.75
CA LEU A 218 3.29 -4.53 8.85
C LEU A 218 2.62 -3.15 8.88
N ASP A 219 1.30 -3.16 8.90
CA ASP A 219 0.49 -1.96 8.94
C ASP A 219 0.69 -1.13 10.22
N LEU A 220 0.66 -1.76 11.40
CA LEU A 220 0.92 -1.07 12.66
C LEU A 220 2.33 -0.49 12.75
N ILE A 221 3.33 -1.24 12.26
CA ILE A 221 4.73 -0.80 12.26
C ILE A 221 4.92 0.35 11.29
N GLY A 222 4.44 0.20 10.05
CA GLY A 222 4.63 1.18 8.98
C GLY A 222 3.90 2.49 9.23
N ALA A 223 2.73 2.44 9.87
CA ALA A 223 1.99 3.62 10.30
C ALA A 223 2.47 4.17 11.65
N GLU A 224 3.61 3.70 12.15
CA GLU A 224 4.26 4.15 13.39
C GLU A 224 3.34 4.11 14.63
N ARG A 225 2.35 3.22 14.62
CA ARG A 225 1.43 2.97 15.75
C ARG A 225 2.12 2.20 16.88
N VAL A 226 3.18 1.48 16.53
CA VAL A 226 4.02 0.72 17.46
C VAL A 226 5.50 0.92 17.16
N GLU A 227 6.31 0.96 18.21
CA GLU A 227 7.76 0.83 18.15
C GLU A 227 8.13 -0.66 18.19
N THR A 228 9.24 -1.03 17.53
CA THR A 228 9.73 -2.42 17.51
C THR A 228 11.13 -2.53 18.09
N PHE A 229 11.34 -3.59 18.89
CA PHE A 229 12.64 -3.88 19.52
C PHE A 229 12.95 -5.36 19.32
N ASP A 230 14.13 -5.68 18.78
CA ASP A 230 14.59 -7.06 18.74
C ASP A 230 15.20 -7.44 20.10
N THR A 231 14.72 -8.53 20.68
CA THR A 231 15.19 -9.10 21.96
C THR A 231 15.69 -10.53 21.74
N SER A 232 16.37 -11.10 22.73
CA SER A 232 16.78 -12.51 22.68
C SER A 232 15.60 -13.50 22.51
N SER A 233 14.41 -13.11 22.94
CA SER A 233 13.18 -13.91 22.86
C SER A 233 12.34 -13.61 21.61
N GLY A 234 12.82 -12.73 20.73
CA GLY A 234 12.15 -12.31 19.49
C GLY A 234 11.77 -10.83 19.46
N ARG A 235 10.98 -10.45 18.45
CA ARG A 235 10.58 -9.06 18.23
C ARG A 235 9.46 -8.62 19.16
N LEU A 236 9.74 -7.62 19.99
CA LEU A 236 8.81 -6.96 20.89
C LEU A 236 8.20 -5.73 20.22
N LEU A 237 6.92 -5.48 20.48
CA LEU A 237 6.16 -4.34 19.99
C LEU A 237 5.68 -3.52 21.19
N ARG A 238 5.86 -2.21 21.15
CA ARG A 238 5.38 -1.26 22.17
C ARG A 238 4.44 -0.25 21.51
N LEU A 239 3.34 0.12 22.16
CA LEU A 239 2.53 1.25 21.67
C LEU A 239 3.37 2.53 21.62
N THR A 240 3.36 3.21 20.47
CA THR A 240 3.89 4.56 20.36
C THR A 240 3.04 5.49 21.23
N ARG A 241 3.68 6.35 22.02
CA ARG A 241 2.96 7.37 22.79
C ARG A 241 2.57 8.49 21.83
N LEU A 242 1.26 8.70 21.66
CA LEU A 242 0.73 9.93 21.06
C LEU A 242 0.76 11.05 22.10
#